data_AF-A0AAD8D4U6-F1
#
_entry.id   AF-A0AAD8D4U6-F1
#
_cell.length_a   1.000
_cell.length_b   1.000
_cell.length_c   1.000
_cell.angle_alpha   90.00
_cell.angle_beta   90.00
_cell.angle_gamma   90.00
#
_symmetry.space_group_name_H-M   'P 1'
#
loop_
_entity.id
_entity.type
_entity.pdbx_description
1 polymer ?
#
loop_
_entity_poly.entity_id
_entity_poly.type
_entity_poly.pdbx_seq_one_letter_code
_entity_poly.pdbx_strand_id
1 'polypeptide(L)'
;MALPTTTTIDFRTLVDQACRAAEEFVNIYYETLDKRRRVLTKLYMDKATLVWNGNAVSGQDALGEFFEALPSSEFQVQSLDCQPVHEQATQGQTTVLVVTGGTVKFDGNKQRYFNQNFLLTAQATPSSSLPIWKIASDSFRFQDWTS
;
A
#
# COMPACT_ATOMS: atom_id res chain seq x y z
N MET A 1 26.33 -34.79 9.74
CA MET A 1 25.33 -34.06 8.93
C MET A 1 25.03 -32.78 9.68
N ALA A 2 25.57 -31.64 9.24
CA ALA A 2 25.32 -30.36 9.90
C ALA A 2 23.91 -29.87 9.52
N LEU A 3 23.13 -29.43 10.51
CA LEU A 3 21.85 -28.77 10.29
C LEU A 3 22.09 -27.50 9.46
N PRO A 4 21.19 -27.13 8.53
CA PRO A 4 21.33 -25.88 7.82
C PRO A 4 21.24 -24.73 8.82
N THR A 5 22.30 -23.94 8.94
CA THR A 5 22.28 -22.68 9.65
C THR A 5 21.29 -21.76 8.96
N THR A 6 20.09 -21.62 9.52
CA THR A 6 19.15 -20.58 9.13
C THR A 6 19.85 -19.25 9.35
N THR A 7 20.28 -18.60 8.26
CA THR A 7 20.78 -17.23 8.32
C THR A 7 19.60 -16.34 8.70
N THR A 8 19.45 -16.10 10.01
CA THR A 8 18.49 -15.13 10.53
C THR A 8 18.86 -13.76 9.96
N ILE A 9 18.01 -13.24 9.08
CA ILE A 9 18.14 -11.87 8.57
C ILE A 9 18.08 -10.95 9.78
N ASP A 10 19.05 -10.04 9.90
CA ASP A 10 19.10 -9.09 10.99
C ASP A 10 17.87 -8.16 10.96
N PHE A 11 17.26 -7.90 12.12
CA PHE A 11 16.01 -7.14 12.20
C PHE A 11 16.17 -5.72 11.65
N ARG A 12 17.34 -5.09 11.86
CA ARG A 12 17.63 -3.78 11.27
C ARG A 12 17.57 -3.80 9.75
N THR A 13 18.03 -4.89 9.13
CA THR A 13 17.96 -5.05 7.67
C THR A 13 16.51 -5.09 7.18
N LEU A 14 15.61 -5.75 7.93
CA LEU A 14 14.18 -5.77 7.62
C LEU A 14 13.55 -4.38 7.74
N VAL A 15 13.94 -3.62 8.76
CA VAL A 15 13.50 -2.22 8.95
C VAL A 15 13.99 -1.33 7.80
N ASP A 16 15.28 -1.40 7.45
CA ASP A 16 15.86 -0.61 6.36
C ASP A 16 15.18 -0.94 5.01
N GLN A 17 14.85 -2.21 4.77
CA GLN A 17 14.10 -2.63 3.58
C GLN A 17 12.66 -2.11 3.59
N ALA A 18 12.00 -2.13 4.74
CA ALA A 18 10.64 -1.61 4.90
C ALA A 18 10.58 -0.11 4.60
N CYS A 19 11.51 0.69 5.14
CA CYS A 19 11.58 2.14 4.89
C CYS A 19 11.74 2.45 3.39
N ARG A 20 12.69 1.79 2.72
CA ARG A 20 12.92 1.99 1.28
C ARG A 20 11.68 1.62 0.46
N ALA A 21 11.07 0.48 0.77
CA ALA A 21 9.87 0.01 0.08
C ALA A 21 8.70 0.98 0.27
N ALA A 22 8.50 1.49 1.49
CA ALA A 22 7.41 2.40 1.82
C ALA A 22 7.58 3.76 1.12
N GLU A 23 8.76 4.36 1.17
CA GLU A 23 9.06 5.64 0.52
C GLU A 23 8.86 5.58 -1.00
N GLU A 24 9.39 4.55 -1.66
CA GLU A 24 9.23 4.36 -3.10
C GLU A 24 7.77 4.09 -3.47
N PHE A 25 7.11 3.19 -2.73
CA PHE A 25 5.72 2.82 -2.98
C PHE A 25 4.78 4.03 -2.85
N VAL A 26 4.90 4.83 -1.80
CA VAL A 26 4.01 5.98 -1.54
C VAL A 26 4.09 7.00 -2.67
N ASN A 27 5.30 7.30 -3.14
CA ASN A 27 5.49 8.19 -4.29
C ASN A 27 4.79 7.65 -5.54
N ILE A 28 5.00 6.37 -5.86
CA ILE A 28 4.39 5.72 -7.03
C ILE A 28 2.87 5.66 -6.91
N TYR A 29 2.36 5.27 -5.75
CA TYR A 29 0.94 5.06 -5.50
C TYR A 29 0.15 6.36 -5.69
N TYR A 30 0.52 7.43 -4.96
CA TYR A 30 -0.24 8.68 -5.02
C TYR A 30 -0.05 9.40 -6.36
N GLU A 31 1.13 9.36 -6.97
CA GLU A 31 1.30 9.88 -8.33
C GLU A 31 0.43 9.12 -9.35
N THR A 32 0.33 7.80 -9.21
CA THR A 32 -0.49 6.97 -10.10
C THR A 32 -1.97 7.23 -9.86
N LEU A 33 -2.40 7.37 -8.61
CA LEU A 33 -3.78 7.66 -8.25
C LEU A 33 -4.23 9.03 -8.79
N ASP A 34 -3.35 10.04 -8.76
CA ASP A 34 -3.64 11.38 -9.26
C ASP A 34 -3.57 11.48 -10.79
N LYS A 35 -2.52 10.93 -11.41
CA LYS A 35 -2.21 11.19 -12.83
C LYS A 35 -2.53 10.03 -13.78
N ARG A 36 -2.56 8.79 -13.28
CA ARG A 36 -2.58 7.57 -14.10
C ARG A 36 -3.54 6.51 -13.55
N ARG A 37 -4.72 6.93 -13.09
CA ARG A 37 -5.66 6.09 -12.33
C ARG A 37 -6.02 4.75 -12.97
N ARG A 38 -6.15 4.72 -14.30
CA ARG A 38 -6.46 3.49 -15.07
C ARG A 38 -5.46 2.35 -14.87
N VAL A 39 -4.22 2.64 -14.45
CA VAL A 39 -3.21 1.60 -14.20
C VAL A 39 -2.94 1.37 -12.72
N LEU A 40 -3.66 2.06 -11.82
CA LEU A 40 -3.47 1.95 -10.37
C LEU A 40 -3.69 0.53 -9.85
N THR A 41 -4.69 -0.17 -10.38
CA THR A 41 -5.04 -1.55 -9.98
C THR A 41 -3.87 -2.53 -10.17
N LYS A 42 -2.92 -2.24 -11.06
CA LYS A 42 -1.70 -3.05 -11.25
C LYS A 42 -0.79 -3.09 -10.01
N LEU A 43 -0.92 -2.10 -9.12
CA LEU A 43 -0.23 -2.06 -7.83
C LEU A 43 -0.86 -3.00 -6.80
N TYR A 44 -2.08 -3.45 -7.02
CA TYR A 44 -2.78 -4.39 -6.14
C TYR A 44 -2.49 -5.84 -6.55
N MET A 45 -2.54 -6.75 -5.58
CA MET A 45 -2.61 -8.20 -5.83
C MET A 45 -3.99 -8.58 -6.39
N ASP A 46 -4.09 -9.76 -7.01
CA ASP A 46 -5.34 -10.22 -7.64
C ASP A 46 -6.50 -10.34 -6.66
N LYS A 47 -6.21 -10.75 -5.43
CA LYS A 47 -7.17 -10.91 -4.32
C LYS A 47 -7.11 -9.78 -3.29
N ALA A 48 -6.56 -8.64 -3.66
CA ALA A 48 -6.44 -7.53 -2.72
C ALA A 48 -7.80 -6.98 -2.30
N THR A 49 -7.85 -6.40 -1.11
CA THR A 49 -9.04 -5.75 -0.56
C THR A 49 -8.77 -4.29 -0.28
N LEU A 50 -9.76 -3.44 -0.55
CA LEU A 50 -9.80 -2.04 -0.15
C LEU A 50 -10.98 -1.81 0.80
N VAL A 51 -10.74 -1.09 1.89
CA VAL A 51 -11.80 -0.52 2.73
C VAL A 51 -11.75 0.99 2.61
N TRP A 52 -12.69 1.58 1.88
CA TRP A 52 -12.76 3.02 1.65
C TRP A 52 -13.89 3.65 2.47
N ASN A 53 -13.52 4.37 3.54
CA ASN A 53 -14.47 4.95 4.50
C ASN A 53 -15.47 3.93 5.08
N GLY A 54 -15.06 2.67 5.21
CA GLY A 54 -15.91 1.58 5.69
C GLY A 54 -16.60 0.74 4.60
N ASN A 55 -16.53 1.17 3.33
CA ASN A 55 -17.05 0.39 2.21
C ASN A 55 -15.98 -0.59 1.72
N ALA A 56 -16.30 -1.88 1.69
CA ALA A 56 -15.38 -2.91 1.24
C ALA A 56 -15.45 -3.11 -0.29
N VAL A 57 -14.29 -3.22 -0.91
CA VAL A 57 -14.08 -3.51 -2.34
C VAL A 57 -13.05 -4.63 -2.42
N SER A 58 -13.27 -5.66 -3.24
CA SER A 58 -12.39 -6.82 -3.30
C SER A 58 -12.22 -7.32 -4.73
N GLY A 59 -10.97 -7.63 -5.10
CA GLY A 59 -10.61 -8.13 -6.42
C GLY A 59 -10.36 -7.02 -7.43
N GLN A 60 -9.59 -7.36 -8.46
CA GLN A 60 -9.10 -6.41 -9.48
C GLN A 60 -10.21 -5.67 -10.23
N ASP A 61 -11.27 -6.37 -10.65
CA ASP A 61 -12.36 -5.77 -11.43
C ASP A 61 -13.11 -4.72 -10.61
N ALA A 62 -13.51 -5.07 -9.38
CA ALA A 62 -14.21 -4.16 -8.48
C ALA A 62 -13.33 -2.96 -8.05
N LEU A 63 -12.03 -3.18 -7.86
CA LEU A 63 -11.08 -2.09 -7.62
C LEU A 63 -11.00 -1.15 -8.84
N GLY A 64 -10.96 -1.70 -10.05
CA GLY A 64 -10.94 -0.93 -11.29
C GLY A 64 -12.16 -0.03 -11.41
N GLU A 65 -13.35 -0.60 -11.29
CA GLU A 65 -14.61 0.14 -11.31
C GLU A 65 -14.67 1.21 -10.22
N PHE A 66 -14.24 0.87 -9.00
CA PHE A 66 -14.23 1.81 -7.87
C PHE A 66 -13.33 3.02 -8.13
N PHE A 67 -12.08 2.79 -8.58
CA PHE A 67 -11.16 3.89 -8.84
C PHE A 67 -11.57 4.72 -10.06
N GLU A 68 -12.12 4.12 -11.11
CA GLU A 68 -12.65 4.86 -12.26
C GLU A 68 -13.83 5.76 -11.89
N ALA A 69 -14.66 5.34 -10.93
CA ALA A 69 -15.79 6.13 -10.44
C ALA A 69 -15.38 7.29 -9.51
N LEU A 70 -14.16 7.30 -8.96
CA LEU A 70 -13.69 8.39 -8.10
C LEU A 70 -13.39 9.66 -8.91
N PRO A 71 -13.75 10.86 -8.40
CA PRO A 71 -13.34 12.13 -8.99
C PRO A 71 -11.81 12.25 -9.09
N SER A 72 -11.31 13.08 -10.00
CA SER A 72 -9.87 13.43 -10.03
C SER A 72 -9.41 13.91 -8.66
N SER A 73 -8.17 13.57 -8.29
CA SER A 73 -7.63 13.84 -6.95
C SER A 73 -6.30 14.58 -7.03
N GLU A 74 -6.00 15.29 -5.95
CA GLU A 74 -4.68 15.84 -5.65
C GLU A 74 -4.34 15.45 -4.21
N PHE A 75 -3.45 14.49 -4.04
CA PHE A 75 -2.97 14.05 -2.73
C PHE A 75 -1.71 14.81 -2.30
N GLN A 76 -1.67 15.17 -1.02
CA GLN A 76 -0.49 15.73 -0.36
C GLN A 76 -0.23 14.92 0.90
N VAL A 77 0.72 13.99 0.81
CA VAL A 77 1.15 13.16 1.95
C VAL A 77 2.03 14.01 2.87
N GLN A 78 1.70 14.04 4.16
CA GLN A 78 2.39 14.83 5.18
C GLN A 78 3.14 13.97 6.19
N SER A 79 2.71 12.71 6.35
CA SER A 79 3.31 11.74 7.25
C SER A 79 3.36 10.37 6.59
N LEU A 80 4.46 9.68 6.86
CA LEU A 80 4.75 8.32 6.42
C LEU A 80 5.40 7.59 7.59
N ASP A 81 4.88 6.42 7.92
CA ASP A 81 5.49 5.46 8.84
C ASP A 81 5.39 4.06 8.23
N CYS A 82 6.29 3.16 8.64
CA CYS A 82 6.25 1.79 8.18
C CYS A 82 6.87 0.81 9.17
N GLN A 83 6.41 -0.44 9.11
CA GLN A 83 6.88 -1.51 9.98
C GLN A 83 6.99 -2.82 9.18
N PRO A 84 8.09 -3.58 9.32
CA PRO A 84 8.13 -4.94 8.81
C PRO A 84 7.12 -5.80 9.59
N VAL A 85 6.28 -6.56 8.87
CA VAL A 85 5.30 -7.44 9.49
C VAL A 85 5.96 -8.76 9.87
N HIS A 86 5.69 -9.23 11.09
CA HIS A 86 6.24 -10.49 11.57
C HIS A 86 5.78 -11.68 10.74
N GLU A 87 6.70 -12.60 10.41
CA GLU A 87 6.47 -13.73 9.49
C GLU A 87 5.30 -14.64 9.89
N GLN A 88 5.03 -14.76 11.19
CA GLN A 88 3.90 -15.55 11.71
C GLN A 88 2.54 -15.01 11.25
N ALA A 89 2.42 -13.69 11.06
CA ALA A 89 1.19 -13.08 10.58
C ALA A 89 1.01 -13.25 9.05
N THR A 90 2.08 -13.58 8.33
CA THR A 90 2.12 -13.56 6.86
C THR A 90 2.54 -14.89 6.25
N GLN A 91 2.61 -15.95 7.06
CA GLN A 91 3.02 -17.30 6.63
C GLN A 91 4.37 -17.31 5.92
N GLY A 92 5.32 -16.50 6.41
CA GLY A 92 6.67 -16.38 5.84
C GLY A 92 6.80 -15.41 4.68
N GLN A 93 5.70 -14.77 4.24
CA GLN A 93 5.75 -13.81 3.15
C GLN A 93 6.28 -12.45 3.62
N THR A 94 7.35 -11.95 3.00
CA THR A 94 7.90 -10.61 3.28
C THR A 94 6.84 -9.53 3.04
N THR A 95 6.45 -8.85 4.11
CA THR A 95 5.34 -7.90 4.11
C THR A 95 5.69 -6.67 4.94
N VAL A 96 5.22 -5.51 4.51
CA VAL A 96 5.43 -4.22 5.16
C VAL A 96 4.07 -3.57 5.41
N LEU A 97 3.82 -3.16 6.65
CA LEU A 97 2.74 -2.24 6.98
C LEU A 97 3.23 -0.83 6.67
N VAL A 98 2.45 -0.08 5.88
CA VAL A 98 2.71 1.33 5.58
C VAL A 98 1.53 2.14 6.07
N VAL A 99 1.80 3.23 6.78
CA VAL A 99 0.78 4.17 7.26
C VAL A 99 1.11 5.55 6.73
N THR A 100 0.10 6.20 6.16
CA THR A 100 0.20 7.54 5.59
C THR A 100 -0.92 8.42 6.10
N GLY A 101 -0.61 9.70 6.24
CA GLY A 101 -1.58 10.73 6.60
C GLY A 101 -1.25 12.02 5.90
N GLY A 102 -2.29 12.78 5.57
CA GLY A 102 -2.14 14.04 4.85
C GLY A 102 -3.47 14.61 4.42
N THR A 103 -3.47 15.33 3.31
CA THR A 103 -4.69 15.90 2.74
C THR A 103 -4.93 15.44 1.33
N VAL A 104 -6.19 15.34 0.94
CA VAL A 104 -6.61 15.09 -0.43
C VAL A 104 -7.67 16.10 -0.83
N LYS A 105 -7.59 16.58 -2.07
CA LYS A 105 -8.64 17.36 -2.72
C LYS A 105 -9.19 16.55 -3.89
N PHE A 106 -10.45 16.17 -3.80
CA PHE A 106 -11.18 15.59 -4.93
C PHE A 106 -11.85 16.70 -5.73
N ASP A 107 -11.93 16.54 -7.05
CA ASP A 107 -12.61 17.51 -7.92
C ASP A 107 -14.06 17.73 -7.47
N GLY A 108 -14.51 18.98 -7.52
CA GLY A 108 -15.81 19.40 -6.98
C GLY A 108 -15.98 19.35 -5.45
N ASN A 109 -14.94 18.99 -4.68
CA ASN A 109 -15.01 18.83 -3.23
C ASN A 109 -14.02 19.74 -2.49
N LYS A 110 -14.29 20.01 -1.20
CA LYS A 110 -13.33 20.66 -0.30
C LYS A 110 -12.14 19.73 -0.02
N GLN A 111 -10.98 20.31 0.23
CA GLN A 111 -9.81 19.57 0.72
C GLN A 111 -10.13 18.96 2.10
N ARG A 112 -9.73 17.71 2.32
CA ARG A 112 -9.97 16.96 3.55
C ARG A 112 -8.71 16.27 4.02
N TYR A 113 -8.61 16.06 5.33
CA TYR A 113 -7.57 15.22 5.92
C TYR A 113 -7.94 13.74 5.79
N PHE A 114 -6.94 12.91 5.55
CA PHE A 114 -7.11 11.46 5.47
C PHE A 114 -6.01 10.73 6.25
N ASN A 115 -6.31 9.49 6.61
CA ASN A 115 -5.33 8.48 6.98
C ASN A 115 -5.55 7.27 6.08
N GLN A 116 -4.46 6.68 5.59
CA GLN A 116 -4.50 5.48 4.77
C GLN A 116 -3.40 4.53 5.20
N ASN A 117 -3.73 3.24 5.31
CA ASN A 117 -2.75 2.20 5.61
C ASN A 117 -2.78 1.09 4.55
N PHE A 118 -1.63 0.52 4.28
CA PHE A 118 -1.41 -0.53 3.30
C PHE A 118 -0.66 -1.70 3.92
N LEU A 119 -1.05 -2.91 3.57
CA LEU A 119 -0.19 -4.09 3.68
C LEU A 119 0.42 -4.36 2.31
N LEU A 120 1.72 -4.12 2.19
CA LEU A 120 2.50 -4.40 0.99
C LEU A 120 3.16 -5.76 1.10
N THR A 121 3.05 -6.56 0.05
CA THR A 121 3.66 -7.88 -0.03
C THR A 121 4.66 -7.91 -1.17
N ALA A 122 5.88 -8.36 -0.87
CA ALA A 122 6.91 -8.55 -1.87
C ALA A 122 6.52 -9.69 -2.83
N GLN A 123 6.57 -9.43 -4.13
CA GLN A 123 6.38 -10.41 -5.20
C GLN A 123 7.72 -10.65 -5.89
N ALA A 124 8.17 -11.90 -5.90
CA ALA A 124 9.36 -12.28 -6.63
C ALA A 124 9.15 -12.04 -8.14
N THR A 125 10.17 -11.52 -8.81
CA THR A 125 10.15 -11.38 -10.27
C THR A 125 11.26 -12.22 -10.88
N PRO A 126 11.01 -12.96 -11.97
CA PRO A 126 12.05 -13.75 -12.63
C PRO A 126 13.19 -12.89 -13.19
N SER A 127 12.92 -11.60 -13.46
CA SER A 127 13.81 -10.69 -14.19
C SER A 127 14.59 -9.71 -13.32
N SER A 128 14.34 -9.65 -12.00
CA SER A 128 15.01 -8.72 -11.09
C SER A 128 15.35 -9.40 -9.76
N SER A 129 16.50 -9.05 -9.20
CA SER A 129 16.87 -9.45 -7.83
C SER A 129 16.08 -8.69 -6.77
N LEU A 130 15.44 -7.57 -7.14
CA LEU A 130 14.57 -6.80 -6.26
C LEU A 130 13.10 -7.22 -6.45
N PRO A 131 12.34 -7.40 -5.35
CA PRO A 131 10.93 -7.73 -5.45
C PRO A 131 10.13 -6.53 -5.95
N ILE A 132 8.96 -6.82 -6.54
CA ILE A 132 7.93 -5.81 -6.77
C ILE A 132 6.98 -5.83 -5.57
N TRP A 133 6.76 -4.68 -4.96
CA TRP A 133 5.81 -4.54 -3.87
C TRP A 133 4.39 -4.35 -4.41
N LYS A 134 3.45 -5.19 -3.95
CA LYS A 134 2.04 -5.08 -4.30
C LYS A 134 1.17 -4.99 -3.06
N ILE A 135 0.03 -4.31 -3.19
CA ILE A 135 -0.93 -4.12 -2.11
C ILE A 135 -1.74 -5.40 -1.93
N ALA A 136 -1.65 -6.00 -0.75
CA ALA A 136 -2.51 -7.09 -0.32
C ALA A 136 -3.79 -6.55 0.35
N SER A 137 -3.67 -5.47 1.13
CA SER A 137 -4.79 -4.80 1.78
C SER A 137 -4.57 -3.29 1.82
N ASP A 138 -5.66 -2.55 1.67
CA ASP A 138 -5.70 -1.08 1.72
C ASP A 138 -6.89 -0.63 2.58
N SER A 139 -6.67 0.34 3.45
CA SER A 139 -7.73 0.97 4.23
C SER A 139 -7.56 2.49 4.23
N PHE A 140 -8.47 3.17 3.55
CA PHE A 140 -8.54 4.64 3.48
C PHE A 140 -9.69 5.18 4.34
N ARG A 141 -9.43 6.27 5.07
CA ARG A 141 -10.46 6.96 5.85
C ARG A 141 -10.20 8.47 5.93
N PHE A 142 -11.25 9.27 5.70
CA PHE A 142 -11.23 10.69 6.04
C PHE A 142 -11.26 10.90 7.55
N GLN A 143 -10.54 11.91 8.05
CA GLN A 143 -10.50 12.20 9.48
C GLN A 143 -11.82 12.81 10.00
N ASP A 144 -12.53 13.57 9.15
CA ASP A 144 -13.80 14.21 9.45
C ASP A 144 -15.00 13.31 9.11
N TRP A 145 -15.03 12.07 9.61
CA TRP A 145 -16.07 11.09 9.27
C TRP A 145 -17.48 11.47 9.74
N THR A 146 -17.59 12.40 10.70
CA THR A 146 -18.86 12.86 11.30
C THR A 146 -19.46 14.09 10.64
N SER A 147 -18.85 14.62 9.57
CA SER A 147 -19.17 15.94 9.00
C SER A 147 -19.55 15.88 7.53
#